data_AF-A0A1H9TSA0-F1
#
_entry.id   AF-A0A1H9TSA0-F1
#
_cell.length_a   1.000
_cell.length_b   1.000
_cell.length_c   1.000
_cell.angle_alpha   90.00
_cell.angle_beta   90.00
_cell.angle_gamma   90.00
#
_symmetry.space_group_name_H-M   'P 1'
#
loop_
_entity.id
_entity.type
_entity.pdbx_description
1 polymer ?
#
loop_
_entity_poly.entity_id
_entity_poly.type
_entity_poly.pdbx_seq_one_letter_code
_entity_poly.pdbx_strand_id
1 'polypeptide(L)' 'MSFASFTDFLAMGHHGLYVWSAYGICLAVLALNVAAPLLARRRYLQEEARRLRRENKP' A
#
# COMPACT_ATOMS: atom_id res chain seq x y z
N MET A 1 -35.29 11.99 -2.86
CA MET A 1 -34.28 11.57 -1.86
C MET A 1 -33.00 11.23 -2.61
N SER A 2 -31.85 11.77 -2.19
CA SER A 2 -30.65 11.86 -3.05
C SER A 2 -29.98 10.53 -3.39
N PHE A 3 -30.24 9.45 -2.64
CA PHE A 3 -29.77 8.08 -2.95
C PHE A 3 -30.82 7.11 -2.41
N ALA A 4 -31.33 6.20 -3.26
CA ALA A 4 -32.39 5.26 -2.89
C ALA A 4 -31.83 3.98 -2.23
N SER A 5 -30.53 3.70 -2.41
CA SER A 5 -29.85 2.56 -1.79
C SER A 5 -28.34 2.78 -1.66
N PHE A 6 -27.68 2.02 -0.78
CA PHE A 6 -26.22 1.96 -0.67
C PHE A 6 -25.57 1.50 -2.00
N THR A 7 -26.28 0.70 -2.78
CA THR A 7 -25.86 0.27 -4.12
C THR A 7 -25.84 1.43 -5.11
N ASP A 8 -26.78 2.37 -5.06
CA ASP A 8 -26.76 3.58 -5.93
C ASP A 8 -25.64 4.55 -5.57
N PHE A 9 -25.22 4.56 -4.30
CA PHE A 9 -24.04 5.31 -3.86
C PHE A 9 -22.73 4.66 -4.36
N LEU A 10 -22.68 3.32 -4.39
CA LEU A 10 -21.54 2.59 -4.95
C LEU A 10 -21.49 2.69 -6.48
N ALA A 11 -22.66 2.54 -7.10
CA ALA A 11 -22.93 2.62 -8.53
C ALA A 11 -23.53 3.99 -8.88
N MET A 12 -22.83 5.07 -8.52
CA MET A 12 -23.11 6.45 -8.95
C MET A 12 -22.89 6.61 -10.47
N GLY A 13 -23.55 5.79 -11.29
CA GLY A 13 -23.43 5.76 -12.75
C GLY A 13 -21.99 5.97 -13.25
N HIS A 14 -21.80 6.98 -14.11
CA HIS A 14 -20.51 7.34 -14.69
C HIS A 14 -19.52 8.01 -13.72
N HIS A 15 -19.98 8.56 -12.58
CA HIS A 15 -19.11 9.26 -11.64
C HIS A 15 -18.46 8.34 -10.61
N GLY A 16 -19.08 7.20 -10.30
CA GLY A 16 -18.56 6.21 -9.35
C GLY A 16 -17.16 5.72 -9.74
N LEU A 17 -16.91 5.48 -11.04
CA LEU A 17 -15.60 5.05 -11.53
C LEU A 17 -14.47 6.04 -11.19
N TYR A 18 -14.73 7.35 -11.31
CA TYR A 18 -13.75 8.39 -10.98
C TYR A 18 -13.47 8.47 -9.47
N VAL A 19 -14.52 8.36 -8.64
CA VAL A 19 -14.39 8.41 -7.18
C VAL A 19 -13.63 7.18 -6.67
N TRP A 20 -14.05 5.98 -7.07
CA TRP A 20 -13.41 4.73 -6.64
C TRP A 20 -11.98 4.59 -7.15
N SER A 21 -11.68 5.02 -8.38
CA SER A 21 -10.30 5.03 -8.88
C SER A 21 -9.43 6.03 -8.12
N ALA A 22 -9.92 7.22 -7.78
CA ALA A 22 -9.19 8.17 -6.94
C ALA A 22 -8.89 7.60 -5.54
N TYR A 23 -9.87 6.95 -4.90
CA TYR A 23 -9.65 6.24 -3.63
C TYR A 23 -8.66 5.09 -3.79
N GLY A 24 -8.76 4.30 -4.86
CA GLY A 24 -7.85 3.20 -5.14
C GLY A 24 -6.40 3.66 -5.35
N ILE A 25 -6.20 4.73 -6.12
CA ILE A 25 -4.88 5.34 -6.33
C ILE A 25 -4.34 5.90 -5.02
N CYS A 26 -5.17 6.61 -4.24
CA CYS A 26 -4.77 7.12 -2.93
C CYS A 26 -4.33 5.99 -1.99
N LEU A 27 -5.13 4.92 -1.90
CA LEU A 27 -4.80 3.74 -1.10
C LEU A 27 -3.51 3.08 -1.58
N ALA A 28 -3.31 2.96 -2.89
CA ALA A 28 -2.08 2.41 -3.46
C ALA A 28 -0.84 3.26 -3.10
N VAL A 29 -0.94 4.58 -3.21
CA VAL A 29 0.15 5.50 -2.83
C VAL A 29 0.46 5.41 -1.34
N LEU A 30 -0.55 5.33 -0.47
CA LEU A 30 -0.38 5.14 0.96
C LEU A 30 0.29 3.78 1.26
N ALA A 31 -0.19 2.71 0.64
CA ALA A 31 0.37 1.38 0.79
C ALA A 31 1.83 1.33 0.33
N LEU A 32 2.18 1.99 -0.78
CA LEU A 32 3.56 2.09 -1.26
C LEU A 32 4.44 2.89 -0.29
N ASN A 33 3.94 4.00 0.25
CA ASN A 33 4.66 4.80 1.24
C ASN A 33 4.97 4.03 2.52
N VAL A 34 4.09 3.11 2.93
CA VAL A 34 4.31 2.25 4.09
C VAL A 34 5.19 1.04 3.72
N ALA A 35 4.91 0.38 2.59
CA ALA A 35 5.63 -0.80 2.17
C ALA A 35 7.11 -0.52 1.87
N ALA A 36 7.43 0.59 1.20
CA ALA A 36 8.79 0.95 0.81
C ALA A 36 9.79 0.97 2.01
N PRO A 37 9.54 1.72 3.11
CA PRO A 37 10.44 1.72 4.27
C PRO A 37 10.46 0.38 5.00
N LEU A 38 9.34 -0.36 5.06
CA LEU A 38 9.29 -1.69 5.65
C LEU A 38 10.16 -2.70 4.90
N LEU A 39 10.09 -2.69 3.56
CA LEU A 39 10.91 -3.52 2.68
C LEU A 39 12.39 -3.12 2.78
N ALA A 40 12.69 -1.81 2.79
CA ALA A 40 14.04 -1.30 2.97
C ALA A 40 14.64 -1.73 4.33
N ARG A 41 13.88 -1.62 5.41
CA ARG A 41 14.30 -2.05 6.75
C ARG A 41 14.56 -3.55 6.81
N ARG A 42 13.70 -4.36 6.19
CA ARG A 42 13.91 -5.82 6.10
C ARG A 42 15.20 -6.16 5.34
N ARG A 43 15.47 -5.46 4.23
CA ARG A 43 16.71 -5.65 3.46
C ARG A 43 17.94 -5.26 4.28
N TYR A 44 17.88 -4.12 4.97
CA TYR A 44 18.97 -3.65 5.82
C TYR A 44 19.33 -4.66 6.93
N LEU A 45 18.34 -5.15 7.68
CA LEU A 45 18.56 -6.15 8.73
C LEU A 45 19.12 -7.47 8.19
N GLN A 46 18.69 -7.90 6.99
CA GLN A 46 19.24 -9.09 6.35
C GLN A 46 20.70 -8.89 5.90
N GLU A 47 21.07 -7.68 5.48
CA GLU A 47 22.44 -7.33 5.12
C GLU A 47 23.35 -7.29 6.35
N GLU A 48 22.91 -6.70 7.47
CA GLU A 48 23.64 -6.74 8.74
C GLU A 48 23.83 -8.18 9.25
N ALA A 49 22.77 -9.00 9.27
CA ALA A 49 22.87 -10.40 9.68
C ALA A 49 23.86 -11.20 8.82
N ARG A 50 23.97 -10.88 7.53
CA ARG A 50 24.97 -11.49 6.63
C ARG A 50 26.39 -11.01 6.90
N ARG A 51 26.58 -9.74 7.26
CA ARG A 51 27.90 -9.18 7.63
C ARG A 51 28.42 -9.81 8.93
N LEU A 52 27.59 -9.85 9.97
CA LEU A 52 27.95 -10.47 11.25
C LEU A 52 28.34 -11.94 11.10
N ARG A 53 27.67 -12.70 10.22
CA ARG A 53 28.04 -14.09 9.92
C ARG A 53 29.39 -14.25 9.22
N ARG A 54 29.91 -13.21 8.56
CA ARG A 54 31.23 -13.23 7.91
C ARG A 54 32.34 -12.82 8.87
N GLU A 55 32.08 -11.85 9.76
CA GLU A 55 33.04 -11.46 10.81
C GLU A 55 33.19 -12.53 11.91
N ASN A 56 32.15 -13.29 12.21
CA ASN A 56 32.22 -14.39 13.20
C ASN A 56 32.82 -15.71 12.67
N LYS A 57 33.41 -15.70 11.46
CA LYS A 57 34.13 -16.86 10.94
C LYS A 57 35.64 -16.56 11.03
N PRO A 58 36.35 -17.10 12.04
CA PRO A 58 37.80 -16.98 12.16
C PRO A 58 38.53 -17.68 11.01
#